data_AF-A0A6P5ZLE6-F1
#
_entry.id   AF-A0A6P5ZLE6-F1
#
_cell.length_a   1.000
_cell.length_b   1.000
_cell.length_c   1.000
_cell.angle_alpha   90.00
_cell.angle_beta   90.00
_cell.angle_gamma   90.00
#
_symmetry.space_group_name_H-M   'P 1'
#
loop_
_entity.id
_entity.type
_entity.pdbx_description
1 polymer ?
#
loop_
_entity_poly.entity_id
_entity_poly.type
_entity_poly.pdbx_seq_one_letter_code
_entity_poly.pdbx_strand_id
1 'polypeptide(L)'
;MNVGSDTQIRQLLYGGILNSKDPNVSLPDEKTFKVPNVNKVIEEGKKASTKFCSIKLCSLGVKLPAEIYTATGWPLVNAFEDEEKGREACHAIASLCKVCSIDTLITNFILPLQGSNISGKSGSVHCSLNINTETGRLSARRQNLQNQPALEKDRYKICQAFVAAPRNSLVVADYAQLELRILAHLTDCKSMLDAFKAGGDFHSRTAMNMYSHIRETVEKRQVLLEWHPRPGEEKPPVPLLKVK
;
A
#
# COMPACT_ATOMS: atom_id res chain seq x y z
N MET A 1 18.47 -5.73 7.43
CA MET A 1 18.35 -6.60 8.62
C MET A 1 18.78 -7.99 8.21
N ASN A 2 19.56 -8.69 9.04
CA ASN A 2 19.89 -10.10 8.84
C ASN A 2 18.80 -10.95 9.49
N VAL A 3 17.94 -11.55 8.67
CA VAL A 3 16.83 -12.42 9.12
C VAL A 3 17.30 -13.75 9.69
N GLY A 4 18.56 -14.15 9.47
CA GLY A 4 19.17 -15.30 10.15
C GLY A 4 19.84 -14.94 11.49
N SER A 5 19.75 -13.69 11.94
CA SER A 5 20.34 -13.26 13.22
C SER A 5 19.27 -13.20 14.31
N ASP A 6 19.31 -14.18 15.20
CA ASP A 6 18.44 -14.23 16.39
C ASP A 6 18.43 -12.94 17.18
N THR A 7 19.59 -12.28 17.29
CA THR A 7 19.69 -11.02 18.05
C THR A 7 18.95 -9.88 17.35
N GLN A 8 18.97 -9.83 16.02
CA GLN A 8 18.23 -8.81 15.27
C GLN A 8 16.73 -9.11 15.25
N ILE A 9 16.35 -10.38 15.06
CA ILE A 9 14.94 -10.80 15.14
C ILE A 9 14.36 -10.49 16.52
N ARG A 10 15.11 -10.82 17.58
CA ARG A 10 14.71 -10.54 18.97
C ARG A 10 14.53 -9.05 19.21
N GLN A 11 15.45 -8.23 18.70
CA GLN A 11 15.33 -6.77 18.79
C GLN A 11 14.07 -6.26 18.08
N LEU A 12 13.75 -6.81 16.90
CA LEU A 12 12.59 -6.38 16.13
C LEU A 12 11.27 -6.79 16.81
N LEU A 13 11.17 -8.04 17.25
CA LEU A 13 9.91 -8.62 17.75
C LEU A 13 9.64 -8.31 19.23
N TYR A 14 10.68 -8.21 20.04
CA TYR A 14 10.57 -8.18 21.50
C TYR A 14 11.28 -6.99 22.16
N GLY A 15 11.63 -5.94 21.42
CA GLY A 15 12.17 -4.72 22.04
C GLY A 15 11.17 -4.14 23.04
N GLY A 16 11.66 -3.78 24.23
CA GLY A 16 10.87 -3.34 25.38
C GLY A 16 10.49 -4.45 26.37
N ILE A 17 10.76 -5.72 26.07
CA ILE A 17 10.44 -6.84 26.98
C ILE A 17 11.42 -6.92 28.16
N LEU A 18 10.93 -7.31 29.33
CA LEU A 18 11.77 -7.60 30.49
C LEU A 18 12.46 -8.96 30.34
N ASN A 19 13.68 -9.06 30.85
CA ASN A 19 14.39 -10.32 30.94
C ASN A 19 13.73 -11.21 32.02
N SER A 20 13.52 -12.49 31.72
CA SER A 20 12.84 -13.41 32.64
C SER A 20 13.69 -13.83 33.85
N LYS A 21 15.00 -13.64 33.79
CA LYS A 21 15.95 -13.92 34.88
C LYS A 21 16.36 -12.68 35.67
N ASP A 22 16.32 -11.51 35.03
CA ASP A 22 16.62 -10.22 35.67
C ASP A 22 15.53 -9.19 35.34
N PRO A 23 14.54 -9.03 36.24
CA PRO A 23 13.41 -8.11 36.03
C PRO A 23 13.81 -6.64 35.92
N ASN A 24 15.05 -6.26 36.27
CA ASN A 24 15.53 -4.88 36.15
C ASN A 24 16.13 -4.57 34.78
N VAL A 25 16.29 -5.60 33.92
CA VAL A 25 16.91 -5.47 32.61
C VAL A 25 15.87 -5.69 31.53
N SER A 26 15.66 -4.68 30.69
CA SER A 26 14.80 -4.78 29.51
C SER A 26 15.63 -4.84 28.23
N LEU A 27 15.06 -5.46 27.19
CA LEU A 27 15.58 -5.29 25.85
C LEU A 27 15.27 -3.84 25.42
N PRO A 28 16.25 -3.06 24.94
CA PRO A 28 15.98 -1.68 24.53
C PRO A 28 14.97 -1.65 23.38
N ASP A 29 14.23 -0.55 23.23
CA ASP A 29 13.29 -0.39 22.11
C ASP A 29 13.99 -0.21 20.76
N GLU A 30 15.25 0.24 20.78
CA GLU A 30 16.08 0.42 19.61
C GLU A 30 17.53 0.00 19.87
N LYS A 31 18.17 -0.59 18.85
CA LYS A 31 19.58 -1.00 18.93
C LYS A 31 20.26 -0.88 17.58
N THR A 32 21.52 -0.44 17.61
CA THR A 32 22.35 -0.32 16.41
C THR A 32 23.14 -1.60 16.17
N PHE A 33 23.13 -2.09 14.93
CA PHE A 33 23.85 -3.27 14.48
C PHE A 33 24.79 -2.94 13.32
N LYS A 34 25.97 -3.54 13.30
CA LYS A 34 26.84 -3.57 12.12
C LYS A 34 26.40 -4.71 11.21
N VAL A 35 26.05 -4.41 9.96
CA VAL A 35 25.61 -5.39 8.97
C VAL A 35 26.41 -5.28 7.68
N PRO A 36 26.53 -6.36 6.88
CA PRO A 36 27.17 -6.30 5.57
C PRO A 36 26.51 -5.25 4.67
N ASN A 37 27.32 -4.41 4.03
CA ASN A 37 26.85 -3.32 3.19
C ASN A 37 26.64 -3.77 1.74
N VAL A 38 25.68 -4.67 1.53
CA VAL A 38 25.39 -5.27 0.22
C VAL A 38 24.98 -4.22 -0.82
N ASN A 39 24.27 -3.18 -0.38
CA ASN A 39 23.75 -2.11 -1.25
C ASN A 39 24.73 -0.95 -1.46
N LYS A 40 25.99 -1.08 -1.01
CA LYS A 40 27.03 -0.04 -1.12
C LYS A 40 26.57 1.35 -0.64
N VAL A 41 25.81 1.40 0.45
CA VAL A 41 25.36 2.65 1.07
C VAL A 41 26.58 3.43 1.56
N ILE A 42 26.64 4.72 1.24
CA ILE A 42 27.67 5.64 1.71
C ILE A 42 27.09 6.37 2.93
N GLU A 43 27.67 6.15 4.10
CA GLU A 43 27.26 6.86 5.33
C GLU A 43 27.56 8.36 5.20
N GLU A 44 26.69 9.20 5.79
CA GLU A 44 26.84 10.67 5.77
C GLU A 44 28.27 11.10 6.16
N GLY A 45 28.87 11.95 5.32
CA GLY A 45 30.24 12.44 5.51
C GLY A 45 31.36 11.55 4.94
N LYS A 46 31.06 10.35 4.42
CA LYS A 46 32.05 9.49 3.76
C LYS A 46 32.05 9.65 2.24
N LYS A 47 33.22 9.47 1.62
CA LYS A 47 33.41 9.55 0.16
C LYS A 47 33.22 8.20 -0.55
N ALA A 48 33.20 7.08 0.18
CA ALA A 48 33.09 5.73 -0.36
C ALA A 48 32.38 4.78 0.61
N SER A 49 31.74 3.74 0.07
CA SER A 49 31.01 2.73 0.85
C SER A 49 31.97 1.73 1.53
N THR A 50 31.77 1.46 2.80
CA THR A 50 32.52 0.45 3.57
C THR A 50 31.90 -0.96 3.41
N LYS A 51 32.66 -2.02 3.71
CA LYS A 51 32.18 -3.43 3.66
C LYS A 51 30.99 -3.69 4.60
N PHE A 52 30.90 -2.92 5.69
CA PHE A 52 29.81 -2.97 6.66
C PHE A 52 29.22 -1.58 6.83
N CYS A 53 27.92 -1.49 7.11
CA CYS A 53 27.24 -0.27 7.51
C CYS A 53 26.51 -0.49 8.85
N SER A 54 26.26 0.61 9.56
CA SER A 54 25.45 0.56 10.78
C SER A 54 23.98 0.74 10.43
N ILE A 55 23.13 -0.16 10.92
CA ILE A 55 21.67 0.00 10.86
C ILE A 55 21.12 0.13 12.28
N LYS A 56 20.18 1.05 12.46
CA LYS A 56 19.39 1.16 13.69
C LYS A 56 18.13 0.32 13.50
N LEU A 57 17.93 -0.67 14.37
CA LEU A 57 16.73 -1.50 14.37
C LEU A 57 15.82 -1.06 15.53
N CYS A 58 14.60 -0.68 15.21
CA CYS A 58 13.56 -0.37 16.20
C CYS A 58 12.65 -1.59 16.37
N SER A 59 12.13 -1.77 17.58
CA SER A 59 11.06 -2.72 17.88
C SER A 59 9.80 -2.41 17.05
N LEU A 60 8.98 -3.43 16.79
CA LEU A 60 7.65 -3.26 16.17
C LEU A 60 6.70 -2.44 17.07
N GLY A 61 7.06 -2.20 18.33
CA GLY A 61 6.24 -1.43 19.28
C GLY A 61 5.00 -2.17 19.77
N VAL A 62 4.85 -3.45 19.39
CA VAL A 62 3.79 -4.34 19.86
C VAL A 62 4.38 -5.25 20.94
N LYS A 63 3.73 -5.31 22.10
CA LYS A 63 4.12 -6.23 23.17
C LYS A 63 3.68 -7.65 22.82
N LEU A 64 4.52 -8.36 22.07
CA LEU A 64 4.32 -9.77 21.78
C LEU A 64 4.63 -10.59 23.05
N PRO A 65 3.74 -11.51 23.47
CA PRO A 65 4.04 -12.42 24.57
C PRO A 65 5.17 -13.37 24.16
N ALA A 66 6.14 -13.57 25.05
CA ALA A 66 7.17 -14.58 24.89
C ALA A 66 6.84 -15.78 25.78
N GLU A 67 6.62 -16.93 25.15
CA GLU A 67 6.28 -18.18 25.84
C GLU A 67 7.53 -18.98 26.22
N ILE A 68 8.61 -18.84 25.45
CA ILE A 68 9.87 -19.58 25.62
C ILE A 68 11.04 -18.59 25.71
N TYR A 69 11.97 -18.86 26.62
CA TYR A 69 13.15 -18.03 26.87
C TYR A 69 14.44 -18.83 26.73
N THR A 70 15.51 -18.16 26.31
CA THR A 70 16.87 -18.71 26.29
C THR A 70 17.37 -18.97 27.71
N ALA A 71 18.46 -19.73 27.84
CA ALA A 71 19.18 -19.89 29.10
C ALA A 71 19.64 -18.55 29.72
N THR A 72 19.73 -17.47 28.94
CA THR A 72 20.08 -16.11 29.40
C THR A 72 18.87 -15.23 29.71
N GLY A 73 17.65 -15.78 29.68
CA GLY A 73 16.42 -15.09 30.08
C GLY A 73 15.81 -14.18 29.01
N TRP A 74 16.27 -14.29 27.76
CA TRP A 74 15.75 -13.51 26.65
C TRP A 74 14.74 -14.32 25.82
N PRO A 75 13.73 -13.70 25.19
CA PRO A 75 12.80 -14.44 24.34
C PRO A 75 13.52 -15.26 23.28
N LEU A 76 13.14 -16.52 23.18
CA LEU A 76 13.63 -17.38 22.12
C LEU A 76 12.93 -16.97 20.82
N VAL A 77 13.70 -16.87 19.74
CA VAL A 77 13.20 -16.36 18.44
C VAL A 77 13.11 -17.44 17.37
N ASN A 78 13.34 -18.69 17.76
CA ASN A 78 13.08 -19.88 16.95
C ASN A 78 11.59 -20.26 17.03
N ALA A 79 10.70 -19.31 16.76
CA ALA A 79 9.25 -19.58 16.76
C ALA A 79 8.88 -20.77 15.86
N PHE A 80 9.76 -21.12 14.91
CA PHE A 80 9.71 -22.32 14.09
C PHE A 80 10.96 -23.14 14.32
N GLU A 81 10.79 -24.47 14.40
CA GLU A 81 11.88 -25.42 14.68
C GLU A 81 12.98 -25.39 13.60
N ASP A 82 12.63 -25.00 12.38
CA ASP A 82 13.54 -24.83 11.25
C ASP A 82 13.05 -23.72 10.28
N GLU A 83 13.92 -23.33 9.34
CA GLU A 83 13.63 -22.30 8.32
C GLU A 83 12.48 -22.71 7.39
N GLU A 84 12.32 -24.02 7.15
CA GLU A 84 11.28 -24.56 6.26
C GLU A 84 9.89 -24.37 6.85
N LYS A 85 9.69 -24.71 8.13
CA LYS A 85 8.47 -24.46 8.90
C LYS A 85 8.18 -22.97 9.04
N GLY A 86 9.21 -22.14 9.20
CA GLY A 86 9.04 -20.69 9.22
C GLY A 86 8.54 -20.13 7.89
N ARG A 87 9.07 -20.64 6.78
CA ARG A 87 8.59 -20.31 5.44
C ARG A 87 7.17 -20.83 5.21
N GLU A 88 6.87 -22.05 5.63
CA GLU A 88 5.53 -22.65 5.54
C GLU A 88 4.51 -21.81 6.33
N ALA A 89 4.83 -21.40 7.56
CA ALA A 89 3.98 -20.54 8.36
C ALA A 89 3.73 -19.17 7.68
N CYS A 90 4.76 -18.56 7.09
CA CYS A 90 4.59 -17.33 6.31
C CYS A 90 3.67 -17.54 5.10
N HIS A 91 3.79 -18.67 4.40
CA HIS A 91 2.90 -19.04 3.31
C HIS A 91 1.45 -19.29 3.79
N ALA A 92 1.28 -19.91 4.95
CA ALA A 92 -0.03 -20.14 5.56
C ALA A 92 -0.70 -18.81 5.95
N ILE A 93 0.03 -17.90 6.60
CA ILE A 93 -0.47 -16.56 6.95
C ILE A 93 -0.82 -15.77 5.68
N ALA A 94 0.05 -15.77 4.67
CA ALA A 94 -0.24 -15.10 3.40
C ALA A 94 -1.48 -15.68 2.72
N SER A 95 -1.69 -16.99 2.80
CA SER A 95 -2.88 -17.68 2.28
C SER A 95 -4.14 -17.29 3.07
N LEU A 96 -4.04 -17.20 4.40
CA LEU A 96 -5.12 -16.73 5.26
C LEU A 96 -5.51 -15.28 4.91
N CYS A 97 -4.54 -14.37 4.78
CA CYS A 97 -4.81 -12.99 4.36
C CYS A 97 -5.51 -12.93 2.99
N LYS A 98 -5.14 -13.80 2.04
CA LYS A 98 -5.83 -13.91 0.76
C LYS A 98 -7.28 -14.35 0.94
N VAL A 99 -7.55 -15.35 1.77
CA VAL A 99 -8.92 -15.80 2.08
C VAL A 99 -9.74 -14.68 2.72
N CYS A 100 -9.19 -13.96 3.69
CA CYS A 100 -9.88 -12.81 4.31
C CYS A 100 -10.22 -11.71 3.29
N SER A 101 -9.33 -11.45 2.32
CA SER A 101 -9.60 -10.48 1.24
C SER A 101 -10.74 -10.94 0.32
N ILE A 102 -10.83 -12.26 0.07
CA ILE A 102 -11.90 -12.86 -0.73
C ILE A 102 -13.22 -12.76 0.03
N ASP A 103 -13.23 -13.13 1.31
CA ASP A 103 -14.40 -13.08 2.17
C ASP A 103 -14.97 -11.65 2.26
N THR A 104 -14.08 -10.66 2.38
CA THR A 104 -14.46 -9.23 2.34
C THR A 104 -15.17 -8.89 1.02
N LEU A 105 -14.66 -9.37 -0.12
CA LEU A 105 -15.29 -9.09 -1.42
C LEU A 105 -16.66 -9.75 -1.56
N ILE A 106 -16.78 -10.99 -1.12
CA ILE A 106 -18.03 -11.76 -1.17
C ILE A 106 -19.09 -11.11 -0.26
N THR A 107 -18.74 -10.90 1.00
CA THR A 107 -19.66 -10.44 2.05
C THR A 107 -20.09 -9.00 1.84
N ASN A 108 -19.19 -8.11 1.39
CA ASN A 108 -19.52 -6.68 1.25
C ASN A 108 -20.10 -6.31 -0.11
N PHE A 109 -19.84 -7.08 -1.17
CA PHE A 109 -20.25 -6.70 -2.53
C PHE A 109 -21.14 -7.72 -3.21
N ILE A 110 -20.76 -9.00 -3.24
CA ILE A 110 -21.48 -10.01 -4.03
C ILE A 110 -22.82 -10.38 -3.36
N LEU A 111 -22.77 -10.86 -2.11
CA LEU A 111 -23.99 -11.28 -1.40
C LEU A 111 -25.02 -10.16 -1.26
N PRO A 112 -24.62 -8.90 -0.92
CA PRO A 112 -25.58 -7.81 -0.83
C PRO A 112 -26.26 -7.48 -2.16
N LEU A 113 -25.59 -7.65 -3.30
CA LEU A 113 -26.17 -7.44 -4.63
C LEU A 113 -27.12 -8.57 -5.07
N GLN A 114 -27.04 -9.75 -4.45
CA GLN A 114 -27.93 -10.89 -4.71
C GLN A 114 -29.19 -10.90 -3.82
N GLY A 115 -29.28 -10.01 -2.84
CA GLY A 115 -30.41 -9.93 -1.92
C GLY A 115 -31.75 -9.69 -2.63
N SER A 116 -32.78 -10.43 -2.25
CA SER A 116 -34.14 -10.30 -2.78
C SER A 116 -34.77 -8.91 -2.56
N ASN A 117 -34.28 -8.17 -1.57
CA ASN A 117 -34.82 -6.85 -1.17
C ASN A 117 -34.28 -5.67 -2.01
N ILE A 118 -33.40 -5.92 -2.99
CA ILE A 118 -32.77 -4.88 -3.81
C ILE A 118 -32.99 -5.05 -5.32
N SER A 119 -33.54 -6.20 -5.73
CA SER A 119 -34.00 -6.43 -7.10
C SER A 119 -35.35 -5.76 -7.31
N GLY A 120 -35.41 -4.76 -8.18
CA GLY A 120 -36.66 -4.21 -8.69
C GLY A 120 -37.40 -5.26 -9.54
N LYS A 121 -38.66 -4.99 -9.90
CA LYS A 121 -39.49 -5.91 -10.72
C LYS A 121 -38.84 -6.34 -12.05
N SER A 122 -37.84 -5.61 -12.52
CA SER A 122 -37.10 -5.83 -13.78
C SER A 122 -35.72 -6.47 -13.62
N GLY A 123 -35.32 -6.91 -12.42
CA GLY A 123 -33.95 -7.41 -12.17
C GLY A 123 -32.89 -6.31 -12.03
N SER A 124 -33.31 -5.05 -11.90
CA SER A 124 -32.42 -3.89 -11.70
C SER A 124 -32.13 -3.67 -10.23
N VAL A 125 -30.92 -3.22 -9.90
CA VAL A 125 -30.54 -2.83 -8.52
C VAL A 125 -30.97 -1.38 -8.27
N HIS A 126 -31.76 -1.16 -7.22
CA HIS A 126 -32.15 0.19 -6.78
C HIS A 126 -31.35 0.59 -5.53
N CYS A 127 -30.67 1.74 -5.58
CA CYS A 127 -29.93 2.31 -4.46
C CYS A 127 -30.68 3.51 -3.87
N SER A 128 -30.61 3.69 -2.55
CA SER A 128 -31.10 4.89 -1.87
C SER A 128 -29.97 5.87 -1.60
N LEU A 129 -30.14 7.13 -2.03
CA LEU A 129 -29.18 8.21 -1.77
C LEU A 129 -29.62 9.04 -0.56
N ASN A 130 -28.68 9.35 0.33
CA ASN A 130 -28.83 10.28 1.43
C ASN A 130 -28.05 11.56 1.10
N ILE A 131 -28.75 12.69 1.16
CA ILE A 131 -28.24 14.02 0.85
C ILE A 131 -27.74 14.77 2.11
N ASN A 132 -28.13 14.32 3.31
CA ASN A 132 -27.80 14.97 4.57
C ASN A 132 -26.55 14.33 5.17
N THR A 133 -25.37 14.67 4.65
CA THR A 133 -24.09 14.30 5.27
C THR A 133 -23.34 15.55 5.71
N GLU A 134 -22.56 15.42 6.77
CA GLU A 134 -21.81 16.54 7.37
C GLU A 134 -20.80 17.17 6.39
N THR A 135 -20.23 16.36 5.49
CA THR A 135 -19.27 16.83 4.48
C THR A 135 -19.93 17.41 3.23
N GLY A 136 -21.26 17.31 3.12
CA GLY A 136 -22.01 17.67 1.90
C GLY A 136 -21.93 16.64 0.76
N ARG A 137 -21.21 15.51 0.92
CA ARG A 137 -21.21 14.41 -0.05
C ARG A 137 -22.53 13.64 -0.02
N LEU A 138 -22.94 13.07 -1.14
CA LEU A 138 -24.01 12.06 -1.13
C LEU A 138 -23.52 10.80 -0.42
N SER A 139 -24.39 10.08 0.28
CA SER A 139 -24.11 8.71 0.76
C SER A 139 -25.11 7.70 0.21
N ALA A 140 -24.64 6.53 -0.22
CA ALA A 140 -25.46 5.46 -0.79
C ALA A 140 -25.75 4.35 0.21
N ARG A 141 -27.00 3.88 0.28
CA ARG A 141 -27.41 2.75 1.11
C ARG A 141 -28.43 1.86 0.40
N ARG A 142 -28.56 0.61 0.87
CA ARG A 142 -29.51 -0.40 0.36
C ARG A 142 -29.46 -0.55 -1.18
N GLN A 143 -28.35 -0.89 -1.85
CA GLN A 143 -26.98 -1.20 -1.42
C GLN A 143 -26.03 0.00 -1.55
N ASN A 144 -24.85 -0.04 -0.90
CA ASN A 144 -23.85 1.01 -1.07
C ASN A 144 -23.10 0.85 -2.41
N LEU A 145 -23.52 1.61 -3.42
CA LEU A 145 -22.90 1.61 -4.75
C LEU A 145 -21.72 2.60 -4.89
N GLN A 146 -21.36 3.33 -3.83
CA GLN A 146 -20.22 4.25 -3.86
C GLN A 146 -18.89 3.54 -3.56
N ASN A 147 -18.91 2.57 -2.65
CA ASN A 147 -17.71 1.91 -2.15
C ASN A 147 -17.31 0.67 -2.98
N GLN A 148 -17.58 0.65 -4.28
CA GLN A 148 -17.21 -0.50 -5.12
C GLN A 148 -15.69 -0.67 -5.18
N PRO A 149 -15.19 -1.92 -5.29
CA PRO A 149 -13.75 -2.15 -5.38
C PRO A 149 -13.16 -1.42 -6.59
N ALA A 150 -12.02 -0.77 -6.39
CA ALA A 150 -11.27 -0.18 -7.49
C ALA A 150 -10.94 -1.26 -8.54
N LEU A 151 -10.94 -0.89 -9.82
CA LEU A 151 -10.74 -1.82 -10.95
C LEU A 151 -9.53 -2.76 -10.77
N GLU A 152 -8.40 -2.23 -10.30
CA GLU A 152 -7.17 -3.00 -10.04
C GLU A 152 -7.32 -4.07 -8.94
N LYS A 153 -8.24 -3.84 -8.00
CA LYS A 153 -8.52 -4.70 -6.84
C LYS A 153 -9.79 -5.53 -7.01
N ASP A 154 -10.55 -5.30 -8.09
CA ASP A 154 -11.80 -6.00 -8.39
C ASP A 154 -11.53 -7.39 -9.00
N ARG A 155 -11.02 -8.30 -8.17
CA ARG A 155 -10.66 -9.67 -8.56
C ARG A 155 -11.81 -10.42 -9.23
N TYR A 156 -13.04 -10.15 -8.82
CA TYR A 156 -14.24 -10.85 -9.28
C TYR A 156 -15.01 -10.07 -10.34
N LYS A 157 -14.46 -8.95 -10.83
CA LYS A 157 -15.09 -8.12 -11.87
C LYS A 157 -16.52 -7.70 -11.49
N ILE A 158 -16.75 -7.40 -10.20
CA ILE A 158 -18.03 -6.97 -9.66
C ILE A 158 -18.56 -5.75 -10.43
N CYS A 159 -17.69 -4.80 -10.79
CA CYS A 159 -18.08 -3.63 -11.56
C CYS A 159 -18.57 -3.99 -12.98
N GLN A 160 -18.08 -5.09 -13.58
CA GLN A 160 -18.50 -5.54 -14.91
C GLN A 160 -19.89 -6.20 -14.90
N ALA A 161 -20.43 -6.54 -13.73
CA ALA A 161 -21.79 -7.05 -13.60
C ALA A 161 -22.84 -5.95 -13.81
N PHE A 162 -22.47 -4.67 -13.67
CA PHE A 162 -23.36 -3.54 -13.94
C PHE A 162 -23.35 -3.24 -15.44
N VAL A 163 -24.40 -3.69 -16.12
CA VAL A 163 -24.55 -3.53 -17.57
C VAL A 163 -25.67 -2.55 -17.91
N ALA A 164 -25.49 -1.84 -19.03
CA ALA A 164 -26.58 -1.04 -19.60
C ALA A 164 -27.73 -1.96 -20.05
N ALA A 165 -28.96 -1.44 -20.00
CA ALA A 165 -30.08 -2.10 -20.65
C ALA A 165 -29.85 -2.22 -22.17
N PRO A 166 -30.51 -3.17 -22.87
CA PRO A 166 -30.36 -3.34 -24.31
C PRO A 166 -30.56 -2.03 -25.07
N ARG A 167 -29.71 -1.78 -26.09
CA ARG A 167 -29.66 -0.54 -26.90
C ARG A 167 -29.20 0.73 -26.15
N ASN A 168 -28.76 0.62 -24.91
CA ASN A 168 -28.17 1.73 -24.15
C ASN A 168 -26.66 1.51 -23.92
N SER A 169 -25.99 2.55 -23.44
CA SER A 169 -24.58 2.50 -23.02
C SER A 169 -24.41 3.23 -21.69
N LEU A 170 -23.49 2.75 -20.86
CA LEU A 170 -23.08 3.45 -19.64
C LEU A 170 -21.93 4.39 -19.99
N VAL A 171 -22.06 5.65 -19.59
CA VAL A 171 -21.02 6.66 -19.73
C VAL A 171 -20.53 7.02 -18.33
N VAL A 172 -19.23 6.90 -18.11
CA VAL A 172 -18.58 7.22 -16.84
C VAL A 172 -17.78 8.50 -17.01
N ALA A 173 -17.99 9.45 -16.10
CA ALA A 173 -17.23 10.69 -16.02
C ALA A 173 -16.78 10.90 -14.57
N ASP A 174 -15.48 11.09 -14.38
CA ASP A 174 -14.86 11.32 -13.08
C ASP A 174 -14.02 12.61 -13.13
N TYR A 175 -14.04 13.39 -12.06
CA TYR A 175 -13.22 14.57 -11.93
C TYR A 175 -11.78 14.20 -11.61
N ALA A 176 -10.91 14.30 -12.61
CA ALA A 176 -9.48 14.05 -12.46
C ALA A 176 -8.85 14.92 -11.37
N GLN A 177 -8.47 14.29 -10.25
CA GLN A 177 -7.79 14.90 -9.09
C GLN A 177 -8.53 16.12 -8.51
N LEU A 178 -9.86 16.05 -8.41
CA LEU A 178 -10.72 17.16 -7.94
C LEU A 178 -10.22 17.80 -6.63
N GLU A 179 -9.96 16.99 -5.61
CA GLU A 179 -9.58 17.47 -4.28
C GLU A 179 -8.27 18.28 -4.31
N LEU A 180 -7.28 17.83 -5.08
CA LEU A 180 -6.01 18.54 -5.24
C LEU A 180 -6.16 19.83 -6.05
N ARG A 181 -7.07 19.86 -7.02
CA ARG A 181 -7.40 21.09 -7.77
C ARG A 181 -8.09 22.12 -6.88
N ILE A 182 -9.03 21.69 -6.04
CA ILE A 182 -9.67 22.54 -5.03
C ILE A 182 -8.61 23.07 -4.07
N LEU A 183 -7.73 22.20 -3.56
CA LEU A 183 -6.64 22.61 -2.66
C LEU A 183 -5.72 23.65 -3.31
N ALA A 184 -5.29 23.43 -4.56
CA ALA A 184 -4.46 24.37 -5.29
C ALA A 184 -5.13 25.76 -5.43
N HIS A 185 -6.44 25.77 -5.67
CA HIS A 185 -7.22 26.99 -5.78
C HIS A 185 -7.39 27.71 -4.43
N LEU A 186 -7.74 26.98 -3.38
CA LEU A 186 -7.96 27.54 -2.03
C LEU A 186 -6.67 28.09 -1.42
N THR A 187 -5.52 27.49 -1.73
CA THR A 187 -4.22 27.87 -1.16
C THR A 187 -3.44 28.86 -2.03
N ASP A 188 -3.90 29.13 -3.25
CA ASP A 188 -3.17 29.87 -4.29
C ASP A 188 -1.71 29.40 -4.46
N CYS A 189 -1.50 28.09 -4.33
CA CYS A 189 -0.18 27.49 -4.37
C CYS A 189 0.35 27.48 -5.81
N LYS A 190 1.23 28.43 -6.15
CA LYS A 190 1.81 28.58 -7.50
C LYS A 190 2.36 27.29 -8.08
N SER A 191 3.13 26.51 -7.30
CA SER A 191 3.71 25.25 -7.78
C SER A 191 2.64 24.21 -8.15
N MET A 192 1.54 24.14 -7.39
CA MET A 192 0.41 23.24 -7.71
C MET A 192 -0.37 23.74 -8.92
N LEU A 193 -0.65 25.04 -8.98
CA LEU A 193 -1.36 25.66 -10.10
C LEU A 193 -0.58 25.47 -11.41
N ASP A 194 0.73 25.70 -11.39
CA ASP A 194 1.58 25.51 -12.56
C ASP A 194 1.67 24.03 -12.96
N ALA A 195 1.76 23.11 -12.00
CA ALA A 195 1.71 21.67 -12.27
C ALA A 195 0.39 21.24 -12.92
N PHE A 196 -0.75 21.80 -12.50
CA PHE A 196 -2.04 21.52 -13.13
C PHE A 196 -2.22 22.19 -14.49
N LYS A 197 -1.72 23.42 -14.68
CA LYS A 197 -1.75 24.14 -15.96
C LYS A 197 -0.87 23.48 -17.02
N ALA A 198 0.27 22.93 -16.60
CA ALA A 198 1.15 22.16 -17.48
C ALA A 198 0.48 20.86 -17.98
N GLY A 199 -0.64 20.46 -17.39
CA GLY A 199 -1.37 19.25 -17.74
C GLY A 199 -0.68 17.98 -17.28
N GLY A 200 -1.30 16.83 -17.52
CA GLY A 200 -0.65 15.55 -17.28
C GLY A 200 -0.75 14.99 -15.85
N ASP A 201 0.12 14.04 -15.48
CA ASP A 201 0.07 13.36 -14.18
C ASP A 201 0.72 14.22 -13.07
N PHE A 202 -0.13 14.77 -12.22
CA PHE A 202 0.27 15.64 -11.11
C PHE A 202 1.27 14.98 -10.14
N HIS A 203 1.11 13.67 -9.86
CA HIS A 203 1.98 12.96 -8.93
C HIS A 203 3.40 12.81 -9.48
N SER A 204 3.53 12.46 -10.76
CA SER A 204 4.81 12.36 -11.46
C SER A 204 5.56 13.69 -11.47
N ARG A 205 4.84 14.81 -11.72
CA ARG A 205 5.42 16.15 -11.64
C ARG A 205 5.89 16.50 -10.24
N THR A 206 5.09 16.14 -9.23
CA THR A 206 5.46 16.36 -7.83
C THR A 206 6.72 15.55 -7.48
N ALA A 207 6.81 14.30 -7.91
CA ALA A 207 7.98 13.45 -7.69
C ALA A 207 9.25 14.03 -8.34
N MET A 208 9.17 14.58 -9.56
CA MET A 208 10.30 15.28 -10.20
C MET A 208 10.74 16.55 -9.47
N ASN A 209 9.82 17.21 -8.77
CA ASN A 209 10.13 18.40 -7.97
C ASN A 209 10.78 18.03 -6.64
N MET A 210 10.42 16.88 -6.07
CA MET A 210 10.97 16.39 -4.80
C MET A 210 12.31 15.68 -4.96
N TYR A 211 12.52 14.95 -6.06
CA TYR A 211 13.64 14.02 -6.20
C TYR A 211 14.47 14.32 -7.46
N SER A 212 15.70 14.79 -7.27
CA SER A 212 16.63 15.14 -8.36
C SER A 212 16.94 13.95 -9.28
N HIS A 213 17.12 12.75 -8.73
CA HIS A 213 17.39 11.54 -9.51
C HIS A 213 16.20 11.14 -10.42
N ILE A 214 14.95 11.43 -9.99
CA ILE A 214 13.76 11.20 -10.82
C ILE A 214 13.73 12.20 -11.98
N ARG A 215 14.03 13.46 -11.71
CA ARG A 215 14.14 14.48 -12.76
C ARG A 215 15.19 14.10 -13.80
N GLU A 216 16.39 13.71 -13.35
CA GLU A 216 17.50 13.36 -14.23
C GLU A 216 17.20 12.15 -15.12
N THR A 217 16.51 11.13 -14.59
CA THR A 217 16.10 9.94 -15.35
C THR A 217 15.03 10.26 -16.40
N VAL A 218 14.10 11.17 -16.11
CA VAL A 218 13.13 11.70 -17.09
C VAL A 218 13.83 12.53 -18.17
N GLU A 219 14.74 13.43 -17.80
CA GLU A 219 15.51 14.27 -18.73
C GLU A 219 16.40 13.44 -19.67
N LYS A 220 17.01 12.36 -19.15
CA LYS A 220 17.77 11.37 -19.92
C LYS A 220 16.88 10.44 -20.78
N ARG A 221 15.56 10.61 -20.74
CA ARG A 221 14.56 9.76 -21.43
C ARG A 221 14.68 8.28 -21.09
N GLN A 222 15.18 7.95 -19.90
CA GLN A 222 15.19 6.57 -19.40
C GLN A 222 13.80 6.14 -18.93
N VAL A 223 13.00 7.11 -18.50
CA VAL A 223 11.57 6.95 -18.18
C VAL A 223 10.78 8.11 -18.80
N LEU A 224 9.53 7.85 -19.14
CA LEU A 224 8.59 8.85 -19.65
C LEU A 224 7.65 9.31 -18.53
N LEU A 225 7.36 10.61 -18.47
CA LEU A 225 6.34 11.11 -17.56
C LEU A 225 4.94 10.69 -18.00
N GLU A 226 4.70 10.83 -19.30
CA GLU A 226 3.45 10.55 -19.98
C GLU A 226 3.74 9.91 -21.33
N TRP A 227 2.82 9.05 -21.76
CA TRP A 227 2.84 8.48 -23.09
C TRP A 227 1.40 8.37 -23.60
N HIS A 228 1.20 8.85 -24.82
CA HIS A 228 -0.06 8.76 -25.54
C HIS A 228 0.15 7.78 -26.70
N PRO A 229 -0.46 6.58 -26.65
CA PRO A 229 -0.30 5.58 -27.69
C PRO A 229 -0.81 6.12 -29.03
N ARG A 230 -0.02 5.94 -30.08
CA ARG A 230 -0.45 6.20 -31.47
C ARG A 230 -1.04 4.92 -32.08
N PRO A 231 -1.88 5.02 -33.12
CA PRO A 231 -2.39 3.84 -33.82
C PRO A 231 -1.23 2.92 -34.24
N GLY A 232 -1.24 1.68 -33.74
CA GLY A 232 -0.18 0.69 -33.99
C GLY A 232 0.88 0.55 -32.90
N GLU A 233 0.87 1.37 -31.84
CA GLU A 233 1.78 1.23 -30.71
C GLU A 233 1.09 0.60 -29.49
N GLU A 234 1.51 -0.62 -29.11
CA GLU A 234 0.94 -1.34 -27.96
C GLU A 234 1.59 -0.97 -26.62
N LYS A 235 2.85 -0.51 -26.62
CA LYS A 235 3.63 -0.24 -25.42
C LYS A 235 4.52 1.00 -25.58
N PRO A 236 4.79 1.74 -24.49
CA PRO A 236 5.68 2.88 -24.53
C PRO A 236 7.11 2.44 -24.88
N PRO A 237 7.88 3.29 -25.58
CA PRO A 237 9.26 2.96 -26.00
C PRO A 237 10.22 2.83 -24.81
N VAL A 238 9.91 3.49 -23.69
CA VAL A 238 10.60 3.35 -22.41
C VAL A 238 9.57 3.32 -21.27
N PRO A 239 9.90 2.80 -20.08
CA PRO A 239 8.96 2.71 -18.96
C PRO A 239 8.37 4.06 -18.58
N LEU A 240 7.11 4.07 -18.18
CA LEU A 240 6.50 5.25 -17.56
C LEU A 240 6.98 5.41 -16.12
N LEU A 241 7.19 6.65 -15.68
CA LEU A 241 7.52 6.97 -14.30
C LEU A 241 6.45 6.44 -13.33
N LYS A 242 5.18 6.47 -13.77
CA LYS A 242 4.06 5.84 -13.10
C LYS A 242 3.58 4.66 -13.92
N VAL A 243 3.72 3.46 -13.37
CA VAL A 243 3.07 2.27 -13.92
C VAL A 243 1.58 2.39 -13.59
N LYS A 244 0.73 2.45 -14.63
CA LYS A 244 -0.72 2.36 -14.48
C LYS A 244 -1.14 0.92 -14.23
#